data_AF-A0A1W1DBN5-F1
#
_entry.id   AF-A0A1W1DBN5-F1
#
_cell.length_a   1.000
_cell.length_b   1.000
_cell.length_c   1.000
_cell.angle_alpha   90.00
_cell.angle_beta   90.00
_cell.angle_gamma   90.00
#
_symmetry.space_group_name_H-M   'P 1'
#
loop_
_entity.id
_entity.type
_entity.pdbx_description
1 polymer ?
#
loop_
_entity_poly.entity_id
_entity_poly.type
_entity_poly.pdbx_seq_one_letter_code
_entity_poly.pdbx_strand_id
1 'polypeptide(L)'
;MLAVISPSKTQDFEPAQISVFTQTRQIEQSQVLVDLLKDKTQDDIASLMSISDKLSKLNFDRFQTFSTPFTLSNAKQALLAFKGDVYNGIDAPSLSLDDFEFAQGHLRMLSGLYGVIRPLDLIQPYRLEMGTKLKNSQGKNLYEFWGDQISQVLNEDESEVIINLASNEYFKGIDKNSINAKIINIAFKELKNDVYKIIGIYAKRARGLMVNYMIKNRLTEPESLKDFNVEGYQFRQAMSDDLTWVFTRD
;
A
#
# COMPACT_ATOMS: atom_id res chain seq x y z
N MET A 1 2.63 -14.85 8.62
CA MET A 1 3.26 -14.03 7.56
C MET A 1 2.32 -12.92 7.10
N LEU A 2 2.81 -11.69 7.00
CA LEU A 2 2.09 -10.51 6.52
C LEU A 2 2.78 -9.88 5.31
N ALA A 3 2.04 -9.50 4.26
CA ALA A 3 2.56 -8.69 3.15
C ALA A 3 2.24 -7.21 3.33
N VAL A 4 3.19 -6.33 3.00
CA VAL A 4 2.95 -4.88 2.89
C VAL A 4 3.10 -4.41 1.44
N ILE A 5 2.15 -3.63 0.95
CA ILE A 5 2.18 -3.01 -0.39
C ILE A 5 1.98 -1.50 -0.34
N SER A 6 2.34 -0.83 -1.43
CA SER A 6 2.04 0.60 -1.63
C SER A 6 0.56 0.82 -1.97
N PRO A 7 0.00 2.00 -1.65
CA PRO A 7 -1.31 2.42 -2.14
C PRO A 7 -1.19 2.81 -3.63
N SER A 8 -2.29 3.23 -4.23
CA SER A 8 -2.29 3.82 -5.57
C SER A 8 -2.82 5.24 -5.61
N LYS A 9 -2.28 6.02 -6.55
CA LYS A 9 -2.74 7.38 -6.87
C LYS A 9 -4.10 7.34 -7.57
N THR A 10 -4.34 6.31 -8.39
CA THR A 10 -5.63 6.11 -9.06
C THR A 10 -6.55 5.32 -8.13
N GLN A 11 -7.77 5.83 -7.98
CA GLN A 11 -8.78 5.25 -7.10
C GLN A 11 -10.13 5.25 -7.81
N ASP A 12 -10.95 4.27 -7.49
CA ASP A 12 -12.28 4.03 -8.03
C ASP A 12 -13.25 3.79 -6.87
N PHE A 13 -14.18 4.72 -6.69
CA PHE A 13 -15.18 4.72 -5.63
C PHE A 13 -16.58 4.34 -6.14
N GLU A 14 -16.70 3.76 -7.33
CA GLU A 14 -17.96 3.18 -7.77
C GLU A 14 -18.39 2.06 -6.80
N PRO A 15 -19.70 1.88 -6.54
CA PRO A 15 -20.18 0.89 -5.57
C PRO A 15 -19.64 -0.51 -5.83
N ALA A 16 -19.19 -1.19 -4.77
CA ALA A 16 -18.76 -2.58 -4.83
C ALA A 16 -19.89 -3.51 -4.38
N GLN A 17 -19.87 -4.78 -4.82
CA GLN A 17 -20.86 -5.78 -4.40
C GLN A 17 -20.65 -6.29 -2.96
N ILE A 18 -19.49 -6.01 -2.36
CA ILE A 18 -19.16 -6.47 -1.00
C ILE A 18 -19.61 -5.42 0.01
N SER A 19 -20.48 -5.83 0.93
CA SER A 19 -20.96 -5.01 2.04
C SER A 19 -20.16 -5.18 3.34
N VAL A 20 -19.30 -6.20 3.43
CA VAL A 20 -18.43 -6.41 4.59
C VAL A 20 -17.32 -5.38 4.56
N PHE A 21 -17.11 -4.68 5.68
CA PHE A 21 -16.06 -3.70 5.82
C PHE A 21 -15.55 -3.63 7.26
N THR A 22 -14.38 -3.02 7.41
CA THR A 22 -13.80 -2.60 8.68
C THR A 22 -13.48 -1.11 8.65
N GLN A 23 -13.03 -0.55 9.77
CA GLN A 23 -12.64 0.85 9.88
C GLN A 23 -11.12 0.99 9.98
N THR A 24 -10.58 2.09 9.48
CA THR A 24 -9.15 2.42 9.64
C THR A 24 -8.79 2.52 11.12
N ARG A 25 -7.61 2.03 11.49
CA ARG A 25 -7.15 2.00 12.90
C ARG A 25 -6.46 3.28 13.36
N GLN A 26 -6.18 4.20 12.43
CA GLN A 26 -5.41 5.43 12.67
C GLN A 26 -6.17 6.68 12.22
N ILE A 27 -7.50 6.68 12.39
CA ILE A 27 -8.38 7.76 11.88
C ILE A 27 -8.12 9.10 12.59
N GLU A 28 -7.72 9.09 13.87
CA GLU A 28 -7.39 10.31 14.62
C GLU A 28 -6.16 11.00 14.03
N GLN A 29 -5.12 10.23 13.69
CA GLN A 29 -3.94 10.72 13.00
C GLN A 29 -4.29 11.21 11.59
N SER A 30 -5.14 10.48 10.87
CA SER A 30 -5.64 10.93 9.56
C SER A 30 -6.36 12.27 9.66
N GLN A 31 -7.18 12.48 10.69
CA GLN A 31 -7.92 13.73 10.87
C GLN A 31 -6.96 14.92 11.04
N VAL A 32 -5.88 14.76 11.82
CA VAL A 32 -4.84 15.80 11.96
C VAL A 32 -4.25 16.19 10.60
N LEU A 33 -3.96 15.21 9.74
CA LEU A 33 -3.43 15.48 8.40
C LEU A 33 -4.46 16.13 7.48
N VAL A 34 -5.73 15.69 7.55
CA VAL A 34 -6.82 16.28 6.76
C VAL A 34 -7.05 17.73 7.16
N ASP A 35 -7.05 18.06 8.45
CA ASP A 35 -7.28 19.43 8.92
C ASP A 35 -6.20 20.38 8.39
N LEU A 36 -4.92 19.95 8.42
CA LEU A 36 -3.81 20.70 7.81
C LEU A 36 -3.95 20.89 6.30
N LEU A 37 -4.64 19.98 5.62
CA LEU A 37 -4.87 20.04 4.17
C LEU A 37 -6.12 20.85 3.82
N LYS A 38 -7.14 20.89 4.70
CA LYS A 38 -8.33 21.73 4.57
C LYS A 38 -8.00 23.23 4.67
N ASP A 39 -6.99 23.58 5.44
CA ASP A 39 -6.51 24.96 5.59
C ASP A 39 -5.68 25.48 4.40
N LYS A 40 -5.36 24.61 3.42
CA LYS A 40 -4.56 24.98 2.24
C LYS A 40 -5.40 25.46 1.09
N THR A 41 -4.90 26.43 0.33
CA THR A 41 -5.50 26.80 -0.94
C THR A 41 -5.29 25.70 -2.00
N GLN A 42 -6.05 25.75 -3.10
CA GLN A 42 -5.81 24.87 -4.25
C GLN A 42 -4.37 25.00 -4.79
N ASP A 43 -3.82 26.21 -4.83
CA ASP A 43 -2.46 26.48 -5.31
C ASP A 43 -1.39 25.89 -4.38
N ASP A 44 -1.63 25.95 -3.06
CA ASP A 44 -0.80 25.28 -2.07
C ASP A 44 -0.82 23.76 -2.29
N ILE A 45 -1.99 23.17 -2.54
CA ILE A 45 -2.14 21.73 -2.83
C ILE A 45 -1.42 21.35 -4.13
N ALA A 46 -1.57 22.15 -5.19
CA ALA A 46 -0.88 21.95 -6.47
C ALA A 46 0.64 21.90 -6.29
N SER A 47 1.17 22.89 -5.55
CA SER A 47 2.61 23.02 -5.27
C SER A 47 3.11 21.89 -4.36
N LEU A 48 2.39 21.60 -3.27
CA LEU A 48 2.75 20.58 -2.28
C LEU A 48 2.84 19.18 -2.90
N MET A 49 1.93 18.85 -3.82
CA MET A 49 1.84 17.51 -4.43
C MET A 49 2.47 17.45 -5.83
N SER A 50 2.93 18.58 -6.36
CA SER A 50 3.47 18.69 -7.72
C SER A 50 2.51 18.12 -8.77
N ILE A 51 1.26 18.60 -8.75
CA ILE A 51 0.17 18.12 -9.62
C ILE A 51 -0.42 19.25 -10.47
N SER A 52 -1.08 18.86 -11.56
CA SER A 52 -1.79 19.80 -12.43
C SER A 52 -2.96 20.48 -11.73
N ASP A 53 -3.39 21.61 -12.26
CA ASP A 53 -4.53 22.39 -11.74
C ASP A 53 -5.82 21.56 -11.62
N LYS A 54 -6.14 20.75 -12.64
CA LYS A 54 -7.28 19.83 -12.60
C LYS A 54 -7.19 18.85 -11.42
N LEU A 55 -6.00 18.32 -11.15
CA LEU A 55 -5.78 17.37 -10.06
C LEU A 55 -5.72 18.08 -8.69
N SER A 56 -5.21 19.31 -8.62
CA SER A 56 -5.22 20.07 -7.38
C SER A 56 -6.63 20.46 -6.98
N LYS A 57 -7.48 20.93 -7.91
CA LYS A 57 -8.90 21.17 -7.64
C LYS A 57 -9.60 19.92 -7.09
N LEU A 58 -9.41 18.79 -7.77
CA LEU A 58 -9.99 17.50 -7.34
C LEU A 58 -9.57 17.13 -5.91
N ASN A 59 -8.28 17.28 -5.56
CA ASN A 59 -7.81 16.89 -4.24
C ASN A 59 -8.15 17.92 -3.16
N PHE A 60 -8.18 19.21 -3.49
CA PHE A 60 -8.72 20.24 -2.61
C PHE A 60 -10.17 19.89 -2.22
N ASP A 61 -11.04 19.60 -3.21
CA ASP A 61 -12.44 19.23 -2.95
C ASP A 61 -12.58 17.95 -2.11
N ARG A 62 -11.71 16.95 -2.36
CA ARG A 62 -11.66 15.73 -1.55
C ARG A 62 -11.33 16.02 -0.09
N PHE A 63 -10.36 16.90 0.18
CA PHE A 63 -10.04 17.28 1.56
C PHE A 63 -11.18 18.06 2.19
N GLN A 64 -11.81 19.00 1.47
CA GLN A 64 -12.95 19.76 2.00
C GLN A 64 -14.15 18.87 2.35
N THR A 65 -14.44 17.87 1.51
CA THR A 65 -15.58 16.95 1.70
C THR A 65 -15.26 15.76 2.60
N PHE A 66 -14.00 15.59 3.01
CA PHE A 66 -13.61 14.54 3.93
C PHE A 66 -14.38 14.65 5.25
N SER A 67 -15.06 13.57 5.62
CA SER A 67 -15.93 13.52 6.79
C SER A 67 -15.98 12.14 7.42
N THR A 68 -16.10 12.09 8.75
CA THR A 68 -16.35 10.87 9.52
C THR A 68 -17.76 10.93 10.12
N PRO A 69 -18.41 9.79 10.42
CA PRO A 69 -17.93 8.42 10.29
C PRO A 69 -17.90 7.91 8.84
N PHE A 70 -17.04 6.92 8.56
CA PHE A 70 -17.01 6.25 7.26
C PHE A 70 -18.09 5.19 7.14
N THR A 71 -18.81 5.23 6.03
CA THR A 71 -19.86 4.28 5.66
C THR A 71 -19.71 3.94 4.18
N LEU A 72 -20.40 2.90 3.71
CA LEU A 72 -20.40 2.55 2.28
C LEU A 72 -21.02 3.65 1.37
N SER A 73 -21.66 4.68 1.94
CA SER A 73 -22.18 5.82 1.16
C SER A 73 -21.14 6.91 0.90
N ASN A 74 -20.06 6.97 1.70
CA ASN A 74 -19.02 8.00 1.55
C ASN A 74 -17.61 7.42 1.38
N ALA A 75 -17.43 6.11 1.59
CA ALA A 75 -16.15 5.43 1.59
C ALA A 75 -16.26 4.03 0.96
N LYS A 76 -15.12 3.43 0.62
CA LYS A 76 -15.03 2.09 0.01
C LYS A 76 -13.86 1.32 0.59
N GLN A 77 -13.96 -0.01 0.62
CA GLN A 77 -12.88 -0.89 1.07
C GLN A 77 -11.62 -0.64 0.25
N ALA A 78 -10.49 -0.48 0.93
CA ALA A 78 -9.26 0.00 0.32
C ALA A 78 -8.73 -0.91 -0.81
N LEU A 79 -8.80 -2.23 -0.67
CA LEU A 79 -8.34 -3.16 -1.71
C LEU A 79 -9.19 -3.07 -2.99
N LEU A 80 -10.45 -2.67 -2.86
CA LEU A 80 -11.39 -2.46 -3.98
C LEU A 80 -11.31 -1.04 -4.55
N ALA A 81 -10.90 -0.06 -3.74
CA ALA A 81 -10.83 1.34 -4.11
C ALA A 81 -9.56 1.67 -4.91
N PHE A 82 -8.39 1.14 -4.53
CA PHE A 82 -7.15 1.44 -5.25
C PHE A 82 -7.10 0.73 -6.61
N LYS A 83 -6.59 1.44 -7.64
CA LYS A 83 -6.42 0.95 -9.02
C LYS A 83 -5.04 1.26 -9.57
N GLY A 84 -4.52 0.44 -10.48
CA GLY A 84 -3.21 0.64 -11.10
C GLY A 84 -2.37 -0.63 -11.05
N ASP A 85 -1.13 -0.60 -11.56
CA ASP A 85 -0.34 -1.81 -11.86
C ASP A 85 -0.30 -2.87 -10.76
N VAL A 86 -0.07 -2.47 -9.50
CA VAL A 86 -0.10 -3.41 -8.35
C VAL A 86 -1.49 -4.01 -8.18
N TYR A 87 -2.53 -3.17 -8.12
CA TYR A 87 -3.91 -3.61 -7.90
C TYR A 87 -4.51 -4.38 -9.09
N ASN A 88 -4.04 -4.12 -10.31
CA ASN A 88 -4.35 -4.89 -11.50
C ASN A 88 -3.70 -6.28 -11.46
N GLY A 89 -2.54 -6.43 -10.81
CA GLY A 89 -1.93 -7.73 -10.53
C GLY A 89 -2.63 -8.49 -9.41
N ILE A 90 -3.19 -7.78 -8.42
CA ILE A 90 -3.99 -8.40 -7.34
C ILE A 90 -5.33 -8.92 -7.88
N ASP A 91 -5.92 -8.18 -8.81
CA ASP A 91 -7.24 -8.46 -9.39
C ASP A 91 -8.33 -8.65 -8.32
N ALA A 92 -8.42 -7.68 -7.40
CA ALA A 92 -9.36 -7.72 -6.27
C ALA A 92 -10.84 -8.06 -6.65
N PRO A 93 -11.38 -7.60 -7.81
CA PRO A 93 -12.74 -7.98 -8.21
C PRO A 93 -12.97 -9.48 -8.46
N SER A 94 -11.92 -10.28 -8.69
CA SER A 94 -12.01 -11.74 -8.87
C SER A 94 -11.81 -12.55 -7.58
N LEU A 95 -11.65 -11.87 -6.44
CA LEU A 95 -11.51 -12.50 -5.13
C LEU A 95 -12.88 -12.88 -4.56
N SER A 96 -12.96 -14.10 -4.00
CA SER A 96 -14.13 -14.54 -3.23
C SER A 96 -14.16 -13.89 -1.84
N LEU A 97 -15.26 -14.03 -1.09
CA LEU A 97 -15.31 -13.55 0.30
C LEU A 97 -14.24 -14.21 1.17
N ASP A 98 -13.98 -15.51 1.01
CA ASP A 98 -12.92 -16.23 1.72
C ASP A 98 -11.53 -15.70 1.34
N ASP A 99 -11.34 -15.28 0.09
CA ASP A 99 -10.10 -14.63 -0.34
C ASP A 99 -9.92 -13.27 0.34
N PHE A 100 -11.01 -12.50 0.50
CA PHE A 100 -10.98 -11.24 1.23
C PHE A 100 -10.72 -11.45 2.73
N GLU A 101 -11.31 -12.48 3.34
CA GLU A 101 -11.05 -12.84 4.73
C GLU A 101 -9.57 -13.18 4.94
N PHE A 102 -9.00 -14.02 4.07
CA PHE A 102 -7.57 -14.32 4.11
C PHE A 102 -6.72 -13.05 3.90
N ALA A 103 -7.04 -12.24 2.89
CA ALA A 103 -6.32 -11.00 2.63
C ALA A 103 -6.38 -10.06 3.85
N GLN A 104 -7.53 -9.98 4.53
CA GLN A 104 -7.74 -9.15 5.71
C GLN A 104 -6.77 -9.50 6.84
N GLY A 105 -6.40 -10.78 6.99
CA GLY A 105 -5.38 -11.24 7.94
C GLY A 105 -3.94 -11.04 7.44
N HIS A 106 -3.70 -11.17 6.13
CA HIS A 106 -2.35 -11.36 5.58
C HIS A 106 -1.82 -10.23 4.69
N LEU A 107 -2.57 -9.14 4.47
CA LEU A 107 -2.16 -8.01 3.64
C LEU A 107 -2.38 -6.67 4.34
N ARG A 108 -1.42 -5.75 4.20
CA ARG A 108 -1.58 -4.33 4.55
C ARG A 108 -1.16 -3.42 3.40
N MET A 109 -1.92 -2.36 3.19
CA MET A 109 -1.52 -1.24 2.33
C MET A 109 -0.98 -0.11 3.21
N LEU A 110 0.24 0.32 2.94
CA LEU A 110 0.78 1.53 3.55
C LEU A 110 0.10 2.77 2.95
N SER A 111 0.05 3.87 3.70
CA SER A 111 -0.65 5.07 3.28
C SER A 111 -0.07 6.33 3.92
N GLY A 112 0.13 7.37 3.12
CA GLY A 112 0.52 8.68 3.65
C GLY A 112 -0.54 9.31 4.54
N LEU A 113 -1.83 9.04 4.28
CA LEU A 113 -2.94 9.61 5.04
C LEU A 113 -3.43 8.72 6.19
N TYR A 114 -3.46 7.40 5.96
CA TYR A 114 -4.10 6.44 6.87
C TYR A 114 -3.10 5.55 7.62
N GLY A 115 -1.79 5.74 7.42
CA GLY A 115 -0.75 4.91 8.02
C GLY A 115 -0.79 3.48 7.49
N VAL A 116 -1.44 2.57 8.21
CA VAL A 116 -1.64 1.16 7.85
C VAL A 116 -3.11 0.87 7.57
N ILE A 117 -3.42 0.37 6.38
CA ILE A 117 -4.78 0.04 5.94
C ILE A 117 -4.91 -1.47 5.70
N ARG A 118 -5.99 -2.08 6.21
CA ARG A 118 -6.37 -3.47 5.88
C ARG A 118 -7.25 -3.52 4.63
N PRO A 119 -7.28 -4.64 3.89
CA PRO A 119 -8.07 -4.78 2.67
C PRO A 119 -9.51 -4.28 2.71
N LEU A 120 -10.22 -4.58 3.79
CA LEU A 120 -11.63 -4.23 4.01
C LEU A 120 -11.83 -2.92 4.78
N ASP A 121 -10.76 -2.23 5.18
CA ASP A 121 -10.90 -0.91 5.81
C ASP A 121 -11.49 0.09 4.82
N LEU A 122 -12.54 0.80 5.24
CA LEU A 122 -13.11 1.88 4.46
C LEU A 122 -12.13 3.05 4.37
N ILE A 123 -11.96 3.59 3.17
CA ILE A 123 -11.23 4.83 2.92
C ILE A 123 -12.10 5.79 2.13
N GLN A 124 -11.88 7.09 2.31
CA GLN A 124 -12.39 8.13 1.42
C GLN A 124 -11.35 8.50 0.36
N PRO A 125 -11.77 9.04 -0.79
CA PRO A 125 -10.86 9.47 -1.85
C PRO A 125 -9.87 10.51 -1.36
N TYR A 126 -8.60 10.31 -1.68
CA TYR A 126 -7.54 11.23 -1.27
C TYR A 126 -6.33 11.11 -2.20
N ARG A 127 -5.42 12.09 -2.12
CA ARG A 127 -4.06 11.94 -2.62
C ARG A 127 -3.10 12.53 -1.62
N LEU A 128 -2.36 11.68 -0.93
CA LEU A 128 -1.29 12.09 -0.03
C LEU A 128 -0.22 11.00 -0.05
N GLU A 129 0.84 11.27 -0.77
CA GLU A 129 1.93 10.32 -1.02
C GLU A 129 2.88 10.35 0.17
N MET A 130 3.46 9.21 0.58
CA MET A 130 4.30 9.14 1.79
C MET A 130 5.51 10.09 1.69
N GLY A 131 6.01 10.35 0.48
CA GLY A 131 7.08 11.31 0.24
C GLY A 131 6.71 12.80 0.37
N THR A 132 5.44 13.15 0.59
CA THR A 132 4.98 14.54 0.64
C THR A 132 5.60 15.30 1.84
N LYS A 133 6.17 16.48 1.57
CA LYS A 133 6.77 17.36 2.59
C LYS A 133 5.71 18.24 3.29
N LEU A 134 4.69 17.59 3.85
CA LEU A 134 3.66 18.27 4.62
C LEU A 134 4.20 18.58 6.03
N LYS A 135 4.52 19.86 6.29
CA LYS A 135 4.89 20.32 7.63
C LYS A 135 3.70 20.14 8.58
N ASN A 136 3.97 19.60 9.76
CA ASN A 136 3.00 19.25 10.78
C ASN A 136 3.63 19.45 12.19
N SER A 137 2.88 19.17 13.25
CA SER A 137 3.35 19.37 14.63
C SER A 137 4.51 18.45 15.03
N GLN A 138 4.66 17.29 14.39
CA GLN A 138 5.71 16.30 14.68
C GLN A 138 6.96 16.48 13.80
N GLY A 139 6.88 17.29 12.73
CA GLY A 139 8.02 17.48 11.84
C GLY A 139 7.72 18.13 10.49
N LYS A 140 8.66 17.99 9.56
CA LYS A 140 8.65 18.65 8.24
C LYS A 140 8.04 17.79 7.12
N ASN A 141 7.69 16.53 7.38
CA ASN A 141 7.18 15.59 6.40
C ASN A 141 6.39 14.45 7.07
N LEU A 142 5.82 13.55 6.25
CA LEU A 142 5.02 12.43 6.74
C LEU A 142 5.83 11.31 7.39
N TYR A 143 7.11 11.13 7.06
CA TYR A 143 7.96 10.16 7.76
C TYR A 143 8.12 10.55 9.24
N GLU A 144 8.34 11.83 9.51
CA GLU A 144 8.44 12.36 10.87
C GLU A 144 7.07 12.37 11.58
N PHE A 145 5.98 12.62 10.85
CA PHE A 145 4.62 12.54 11.40
C PHE A 145 4.28 11.13 11.89
N TRP A 146 4.52 10.12 11.06
CA TRP A 146 4.19 8.75 11.38
C TRP A 146 5.17 8.14 12.40
N GLY A 147 6.44 8.55 12.40
CA GLY A 147 7.43 8.09 13.37
C GLY A 147 7.48 6.55 13.42
N ASP A 148 7.27 5.98 14.60
CA ASP A 148 7.15 4.54 14.82
C ASP A 148 5.71 4.01 14.78
N GLN A 149 4.69 4.88 14.66
CA GLN A 149 3.27 4.50 14.79
C GLN A 149 2.84 3.47 13.74
N ILE A 150 3.36 3.56 12.51
CA ILE A 150 3.13 2.55 11.48
C ILE A 150 3.71 1.19 11.92
N SER A 151 4.92 1.20 12.50
CA SER A 151 5.58 -0.01 12.99
C SER A 151 4.82 -0.63 14.15
N GLN A 152 4.33 0.18 15.10
CA GLN A 152 3.54 -0.31 16.23
C GLN A 152 2.26 -1.01 15.76
N VAL A 153 1.55 -0.43 14.80
CA VAL A 153 0.33 -1.05 14.23
C VAL A 153 0.66 -2.34 13.48
N LEU A 154 1.79 -2.42 12.77
CA LEU A 154 2.23 -3.65 12.11
C LEU A 154 2.62 -4.74 13.12
N ASN A 155 3.22 -4.38 14.26
CA ASN A 155 3.57 -5.33 15.32
C ASN A 155 2.35 -5.97 15.97
N GLU A 156 1.19 -5.30 15.97
CA GLU A 156 -0.08 -5.89 16.41
C GLU A 156 -0.59 -6.97 15.44
N ASP A 157 -0.24 -6.87 14.16
CA ASP A 157 -0.71 -7.77 13.11
C ASP A 157 0.23 -8.96 12.88
N GLU A 158 1.54 -8.76 13.09
CA GLU A 158 2.57 -9.73 12.74
C GLU A 158 3.86 -9.45 13.53
N SER A 159 4.45 -10.51 14.09
CA SER A 159 5.68 -10.42 14.88
C SER A 159 6.80 -11.33 14.37
N GLU A 160 6.54 -12.19 13.40
CA GLU A 160 7.53 -13.12 12.87
C GLU A 160 8.12 -12.62 11.54
N VAL A 161 7.31 -12.50 10.50
CA VAL A 161 7.79 -12.17 9.15
C VAL A 161 6.87 -11.24 8.37
N ILE A 162 7.46 -10.14 7.89
CA ILE A 162 6.82 -9.20 6.95
C ILE A 162 7.48 -9.32 5.57
N ILE A 163 6.66 -9.57 4.55
CA ILE A 163 7.04 -9.55 3.14
C ILE A 163 6.85 -8.14 2.59
N ASN A 164 7.96 -7.46 2.30
CA ASN A 164 7.93 -6.14 1.70
C ASN A 164 7.78 -6.21 0.18
N LEU A 165 6.56 -5.91 -0.27
CA LEU A 165 6.17 -5.71 -1.67
C LEU A 165 5.87 -4.22 -1.97
N ALA A 166 6.14 -3.32 -1.03
CA ALA A 166 5.94 -1.89 -1.20
C ALA A 166 7.11 -1.24 -1.98
N SER A 167 6.88 -0.03 -2.49
CA SER A 167 7.97 0.82 -2.98
C SER A 167 8.81 1.35 -1.82
N ASN A 168 10.07 1.72 -2.11
CA ASN A 168 10.96 2.33 -1.12
C ASN A 168 10.37 3.60 -0.50
N GLU A 169 9.58 4.37 -1.25
CA GLU A 169 8.91 5.58 -0.74
C GLU A 169 7.98 5.24 0.43
N TYR A 170 7.12 4.23 0.27
CA TYR A 170 6.19 3.85 1.34
C TYR A 170 6.89 3.06 2.44
N PHE A 171 7.78 2.14 2.07
CA PHE A 171 8.51 1.33 3.04
C PHE A 171 9.41 2.15 3.96
N LYS A 172 9.89 3.32 3.52
CA LYS A 172 10.61 4.29 4.37
C LYS A 172 9.74 4.87 5.50
N GLY A 173 8.41 4.78 5.39
CA GLY A 173 7.49 5.13 6.48
C GLY A 173 7.44 4.12 7.63
N ILE A 174 8.07 2.95 7.47
CA ILE A 174 8.22 1.96 8.54
C ILE A 174 9.54 2.26 9.28
N ASP A 175 9.46 2.53 10.58
CA ASP A 175 10.64 2.53 11.45
C ASP A 175 11.07 1.09 11.73
N LYS A 176 12.16 0.68 11.09
CA LYS A 176 12.69 -0.70 11.18
C LYS A 176 13.24 -1.03 12.56
N ASN A 177 13.63 -0.03 13.37
CA ASN A 177 14.16 -0.29 14.71
C ASN A 177 13.04 -0.66 15.69
N SER A 178 11.81 -0.27 15.39
CA SER A 178 10.63 -0.56 16.21
C SER A 178 9.82 -1.75 15.70
N ILE A 179 10.22 -2.41 14.61
CA ILE A 179 9.55 -3.61 14.08
C ILE A 179 10.08 -4.87 14.78
N ASN A 180 9.16 -5.73 15.23
CA ASN A 180 9.48 -7.01 15.86
C ASN A 180 9.75 -8.14 14.84
N ALA A 181 9.20 -8.01 13.63
CA ALA A 181 9.27 -9.04 12.59
C ALA A 181 10.52 -8.96 11.70
N LYS A 182 10.99 -10.10 11.20
CA LYS A 182 11.98 -10.15 10.11
C LYS A 182 11.35 -9.62 8.83
N ILE A 183 11.99 -8.65 8.19
CA ILE A 183 11.51 -8.10 6.91
C ILE A 183 12.25 -8.74 5.74
N ILE A 184 11.50 -9.36 4.82
CA ILE A 184 12.01 -9.93 3.57
C ILE A 184 11.57 -9.03 2.41
N ASN A 185 12.54 -8.49 1.67
CA ASN A 185 12.29 -7.62 0.52
C ASN A 185 12.19 -8.44 -0.76
N ILE A 186 11.14 -8.22 -1.54
CA ILE A 186 10.96 -8.91 -2.82
C ILE A 186 11.30 -7.97 -3.97
N ALA A 187 12.21 -8.41 -4.84
CA ALA A 187 12.63 -7.68 -6.02
C ALA A 187 12.31 -8.46 -7.30
N PHE A 188 11.51 -7.84 -8.19
CA PHE A 188 11.23 -8.37 -9.52
C PHE A 188 12.12 -7.70 -10.55
N LYS A 189 12.87 -8.49 -11.31
CA LYS A 189 13.77 -8.02 -12.37
C LYS A 189 13.43 -8.69 -13.70
N GLU A 190 13.71 -7.98 -14.79
CA GLU A 190 13.51 -8.50 -16.15
C GLU A 190 14.77 -8.39 -16.98
N LEU A 191 14.96 -9.35 -17.88
CA LEU A 191 16.08 -9.36 -18.80
C LEU A 191 15.93 -8.21 -19.81
N LYS A 192 16.91 -7.31 -19.82
CA LYS A 192 16.97 -6.22 -20.80
C LYS A 192 18.41 -5.95 -21.19
N ASN A 193 18.73 -6.15 -22.47
CA ASN A 193 20.09 -6.07 -23.00
C ASN A 193 21.05 -6.96 -22.19
N ASP A 194 20.71 -8.25 -22.06
CA ASP A 194 21.48 -9.29 -21.36
C ASP A 194 21.73 -9.04 -19.86
N VAL A 195 21.03 -8.08 -19.26
CA VAL A 195 21.14 -7.77 -17.83
C VAL A 195 19.75 -7.70 -17.19
N TYR A 196 19.58 -8.38 -16.06
CA TYR A 196 18.37 -8.30 -15.26
C TYR A 196 18.27 -6.96 -14.52
N LYS A 197 17.21 -6.19 -14.82
CA LYS A 197 16.96 -4.87 -14.23
C LYS A 197 15.53 -4.75 -13.73
N ILE A 198 15.31 -3.90 -12.72
CA ILE A 198 13.96 -3.58 -12.27
C ILE A 198 13.31 -2.67 -13.31
N ILE A 199 12.26 -3.15 -13.97
CA ILE A 199 11.42 -2.34 -14.86
C ILE A 199 10.17 -1.96 -14.07
N GLY A 200 10.03 -0.67 -13.75
CA GLY A 200 9.07 -0.20 -12.73
C GLY A 200 7.62 -0.63 -12.93
N ILE A 201 7.10 -0.60 -14.17
CA ILE A 201 5.71 -1.01 -14.48
C ILE A 201 5.54 -2.51 -14.20
N TYR A 202 6.44 -3.34 -14.71
CA TYR A 202 6.35 -4.79 -14.51
C TYR A 202 6.60 -5.20 -13.07
N ALA A 203 7.56 -4.57 -12.38
CA ALA A 203 7.80 -4.83 -10.97
C ALA A 203 6.58 -4.49 -10.10
N LYS A 204 5.83 -3.42 -10.44
CA LYS A 204 4.56 -3.10 -9.77
C LYS A 204 3.51 -4.18 -10.03
N ARG A 205 3.33 -4.60 -11.28
CA ARG A 205 2.39 -5.69 -11.62
C ARG A 205 2.76 -6.98 -10.88
N ALA A 206 4.03 -7.36 -10.90
CA ALA A 206 4.54 -8.57 -10.26
C ALA A 206 4.34 -8.58 -8.74
N ARG A 207 4.47 -7.42 -8.06
CA ARG A 207 4.09 -7.28 -6.65
C ARG A 207 2.62 -7.62 -6.40
N GLY A 208 1.74 -7.15 -7.29
CA GLY A 208 0.33 -7.48 -7.25
C GLY A 208 0.06 -8.96 -7.48
N LEU A 209 0.72 -9.54 -8.49
CA LEU A 209 0.61 -10.97 -8.81
C LEU A 209 1.07 -11.84 -7.63
N MET A 210 2.15 -11.46 -6.94
CA MET A 210 2.61 -12.14 -5.73
C MET A 210 1.58 -12.07 -4.62
N VAL A 211 0.96 -10.91 -4.39
CA VAL A 211 -0.14 -10.79 -3.42
C VAL A 211 -1.33 -11.68 -3.81
N ASN A 212 -1.74 -11.70 -5.08
CA ASN A 212 -2.80 -12.60 -5.54
C ASN A 212 -2.44 -14.06 -5.32
N TYR A 213 -1.20 -14.45 -5.65
CA TYR A 213 -0.68 -15.80 -5.45
C TYR A 213 -0.69 -16.20 -3.97
N MET A 214 -0.25 -15.31 -3.07
CA MET A 214 -0.33 -15.51 -1.62
C MET A 214 -1.77 -15.75 -1.18
N ILE A 215 -2.70 -14.90 -1.62
CA ILE A 215 -4.11 -14.98 -1.26
C ILE A 215 -4.70 -16.30 -1.77
N LYS A 216 -4.67 -16.53 -3.09
CA LYS A 216 -5.31 -17.68 -3.73
C LYS A 216 -4.79 -19.04 -3.24
N ASN A 217 -3.52 -19.11 -2.86
CA ASN A 217 -2.90 -20.35 -2.34
C ASN A 217 -2.86 -20.41 -0.80
N ARG A 218 -3.44 -19.41 -0.10
CA ARG A 218 -3.49 -19.35 1.37
C ARG A 218 -2.11 -19.49 2.02
N LEU A 219 -1.09 -18.85 1.45
CA LEU A 219 0.29 -19.01 1.89
C LEU A 219 0.53 -18.29 3.21
N THR A 220 0.89 -19.04 4.24
CA THR A 220 1.28 -18.51 5.56
C THR A 220 2.78 -18.60 5.81
N GLU A 221 3.49 -19.44 5.05
CA GLU A 221 4.93 -19.66 5.18
C GLU A 221 5.72 -18.83 4.13
N PRO A 222 6.70 -18.02 4.55
CA PRO A 222 7.51 -17.21 3.63
C PRO A 222 8.23 -18.03 2.56
N GLU A 223 8.82 -19.17 2.92
CA GLU A 223 9.60 -20.00 2.00
C GLU A 223 8.79 -20.50 0.80
N SER A 224 7.48 -20.71 0.97
CA SER A 224 6.56 -21.10 -0.11
C SER A 224 6.45 -20.03 -1.21
N LEU A 225 6.86 -18.78 -0.97
CA LEU A 225 6.90 -17.75 -2.01
C LEU A 225 7.98 -17.99 -3.05
N LYS A 226 9.01 -18.79 -2.75
CA LYS A 226 10.08 -19.11 -3.71
C LYS A 226 9.55 -19.92 -4.91
N ASP A 227 8.41 -20.58 -4.76
CA ASP A 227 7.73 -21.33 -5.82
C ASP A 227 6.87 -20.43 -6.75
N PHE A 228 6.80 -19.11 -6.47
CA PHE A 228 6.08 -18.16 -7.32
C PHE A 228 6.61 -18.19 -8.76
N ASN A 229 5.72 -18.58 -9.68
CA ASN A 229 6.03 -18.77 -11.10
C ASN A 229 5.07 -18.06 -12.08
N VAL A 230 4.29 -17.10 -11.57
CA VAL A 230 3.25 -16.41 -12.34
C VAL A 230 3.88 -15.50 -13.40
N GLU A 231 3.30 -15.49 -14.61
CA GLU A 231 3.78 -14.72 -15.77
C GLU A 231 5.26 -14.97 -16.11
N GLY A 232 5.82 -16.14 -15.78
CA GLY A 232 7.19 -16.52 -16.14
C GLY A 232 8.27 -15.98 -15.21
N TYR A 233 7.91 -15.33 -14.10
CA TYR A 233 8.86 -15.01 -13.04
C TYR A 233 9.36 -16.30 -12.36
N GLN A 234 10.60 -16.30 -11.87
CA GLN A 234 11.19 -17.43 -11.14
C GLN A 234 12.12 -16.91 -10.05
N PHE A 235 12.15 -17.56 -8.88
CA PHE A 235 13.12 -17.26 -7.84
C PHE A 235 14.56 -17.52 -8.34
N ARG A 236 15.48 -16.58 -8.08
CA ARG A 236 16.89 -16.69 -8.43
C ARG A 236 17.76 -16.65 -7.18
N GLN A 237 18.12 -17.83 -6.68
CA GLN A 237 18.96 -17.98 -5.50
C GLN A 237 20.30 -17.23 -5.64
N ALA A 238 20.95 -17.30 -6.80
CA ALA A 238 22.24 -16.64 -7.05
C ALA A 238 22.19 -15.10 -6.99
N MET A 239 21.00 -14.49 -7.05
CA MET A 239 20.79 -13.05 -6.94
C MET A 239 20.16 -12.64 -5.60
N SER A 240 19.86 -13.60 -4.73
CA SER A 240 19.13 -13.41 -3.48
C SER A 240 20.05 -13.54 -2.27
N ASP A 241 19.65 -12.92 -1.17
CA ASP A 241 20.26 -13.06 0.14
C ASP A 241 19.18 -13.32 1.21
N ASP A 242 19.56 -13.35 2.48
CA ASP A 242 18.69 -13.70 3.61
C ASP A 242 17.50 -12.76 3.81
N LEU A 243 17.59 -11.52 3.31
CA LEU A 243 16.62 -10.44 3.49
C LEU A 243 16.11 -9.86 2.17
N THR A 244 16.65 -10.28 1.03
CA THR A 244 16.29 -9.82 -0.31
C THR A 244 16.14 -11.00 -1.25
N TRP A 245 14.91 -11.29 -1.66
CA TRP A 245 14.61 -12.35 -2.62
C TRP A 245 14.34 -11.78 -3.99
N VAL A 246 15.07 -12.28 -4.98
CA VAL A 246 15.00 -11.81 -6.35
C VAL A 246 14.26 -12.83 -7.21
N PHE A 247 13.23 -12.35 -7.90
CA PHE A 247 12.51 -13.08 -8.93
C PHE A 247 12.82 -12.46 -10.29
N THR A 248 13.16 -13.28 -11.28
CA THR A 248 13.49 -12.81 -12.62
C THR A 248 12.53 -13.34 -13.66
N ARG A 249 12.27 -12.55 -14.69
CA ARG A 249 11.59 -12.96 -15.92
C ARG A 249 12.46 -12.64 -17.13
N ASP A 250 12.45 -13.51 -18.12
CA ASP A 250 13.22 -13.38 -19.37
C ASP A 250 12.47 -12.57 -20.43
#